data_AF-A0A7S3IY33-F1
#
_entry.id   AF-A0A7S3IY33-F1
#
_cell.length_a   1.000
_cell.length_b   1.000
_cell.length_c   1.000
_cell.angle_alpha   90.00
_cell.angle_beta   90.00
_cell.angle_gamma   90.00
#
_symmetry.space_group_name_H-M   'P 1'
#
loop_
_entity.id
_entity.type
_entity.pdbx_description
1 polymer ?
#
loop_
_entity_poly.entity_id
_entity_poly.type
_entity_poly.pdbx_seq_one_letter_code
_entity_poly.pdbx_strand_id
1 'polypeptide(L)'
;MRQKVLKAFHILRGLFRGALTHRNFALLFDWFYPEYFGIIKKSLDVFKEKPWDDEVLLVIMKCIHDLLDNSSNRLRFDTWSINGLIVYKESASLMNGLMEYFDCLSPKQKPPLHKDIDREVFKFLRLLLGMLEHCIQGNYINFAICEYYNDFTFTQLSKNIMRCLLNQ
;
A
#
# COMPACT_ATOMS: atom_id res chain seq x y z
N MET A 1 -8.76 -22.04 -0.15
CA MET A 1 -7.65 -21.10 -0.45
C MET A 1 -7.88 -19.73 0.18
N ARG A 2 -8.97 -19.02 -0.17
CA ARG A 2 -9.39 -17.71 0.40
C ARG A 2 -9.18 -17.55 1.91
N GLN A 3 -9.75 -18.43 2.72
CA GLN A 3 -9.65 -18.36 4.19
C GLN A 3 -8.22 -18.47 4.73
N LYS A 4 -7.33 -19.19 4.04
CA LYS A 4 -5.92 -19.27 4.43
C LYS A 4 -5.21 -17.94 4.19
N VAL A 5 -5.52 -17.27 3.08
CA VAL A 5 -4.97 -15.94 2.73
C VAL A 5 -5.46 -14.89 3.73
N LEU A 6 -6.77 -14.84 4.01
CA LEU A 6 -7.31 -13.94 5.04
C LEU A 6 -6.59 -14.10 6.37
N LYS A 7 -6.50 -15.34 6.89
CA LYS A 7 -5.80 -15.62 8.15
C LYS A 7 -4.34 -15.18 8.12
N ALA A 8 -3.61 -15.47 7.03
CA ALA A 8 -2.22 -15.07 6.88
C ALA A 8 -2.06 -13.54 6.95
N PHE A 9 -2.88 -12.77 6.23
CA PHE A 9 -2.80 -11.32 6.26
C PHE A 9 -3.30 -10.72 7.58
N HIS A 10 -4.26 -11.33 8.27
CA HIS A 10 -4.60 -10.91 9.63
C HIS A 10 -3.44 -11.07 10.61
N ILE A 11 -2.70 -12.18 10.51
CA ILE A 11 -1.49 -12.41 11.31
C ILE A 11 -0.41 -11.39 10.97
N LEU A 12 -0.11 -11.19 9.68
CA LEU A 12 0.88 -10.19 9.23
C LEU A 12 0.52 -8.79 9.72
N ARG A 13 -0.75 -8.40 9.64
CA ARG A 13 -1.24 -7.13 10.20
C ARG A 13 -0.96 -7.00 11.69
N GLY A 14 -1.25 -8.05 12.47
CA GLY A 14 -0.96 -8.09 13.89
C GLY A 14 0.53 -7.93 14.19
N LEU A 15 1.38 -8.62 13.42
CA LEU A 15 2.84 -8.52 13.55
C LEU A 15 3.34 -7.09 13.26
N PHE A 16 2.91 -6.49 12.15
CA PHE A 16 3.31 -5.11 11.83
C PHE A 16 2.81 -4.13 12.89
N ARG A 17 1.53 -4.19 13.31
CA ARG A 17 1.00 -3.31 14.36
C ARG A 17 1.71 -3.48 15.71
N GLY A 18 2.12 -4.71 16.05
CA GLY A 18 2.81 -5.00 17.31
C GLY A 18 4.29 -4.57 17.32
N ALA A 19 4.89 -4.38 16.14
CA ALA A 19 6.29 -3.98 16.00
C ALA A 19 6.48 -2.46 16.20
N LEU A 20 6.17 -1.95 17.39
CA LEU A 20 6.14 -0.51 17.70
C LEU A 20 7.53 0.13 17.90
N THR A 21 8.59 -0.66 18.00
CA THR A 21 9.96 -0.15 18.18
C THR A 21 10.78 -0.38 16.93
N HIS A 22 11.80 0.46 16.72
CA HIS A 22 12.73 0.30 15.60
C HIS A 22 13.32 -1.10 15.51
N ARG A 23 13.80 -1.63 16.64
CA ARG A 23 14.40 -2.97 16.72
C ARG A 23 13.41 -4.05 16.30
N ASN A 24 12.17 -4.01 16.80
CA ASN A 24 11.19 -5.04 16.51
C ASN A 24 10.72 -4.98 15.06
N PHE A 25 10.54 -3.76 14.54
CA PHE A 25 10.18 -3.59 13.13
C PHE A 25 11.30 -4.06 12.22
N ALA A 26 12.55 -3.65 12.47
CA ALA A 26 13.70 -4.06 11.66
C ALA A 26 13.83 -5.58 11.60
N LEU A 27 13.77 -6.27 12.76
CA LEU A 27 13.81 -7.74 12.80
C LEU A 27 12.67 -8.39 11.99
N LEU A 28 11.45 -7.86 12.11
CA LEU A 28 10.30 -8.36 11.36
C LEU A 28 10.45 -8.10 9.86
N PHE A 29 10.95 -6.92 9.49
CA PHE A 29 11.14 -6.52 8.10
C PHE A 29 12.27 -7.31 7.44
N ASP A 30 13.39 -7.54 8.12
CA ASP A 30 14.51 -8.37 7.63
C ASP A 30 14.09 -9.83 7.43
N TRP A 31 13.20 -10.34 8.29
CA TRP A 31 12.60 -11.66 8.05
C TRP A 31 11.66 -11.66 6.85
N PHE A 32 10.87 -10.60 6.66
CA PHE A 32 9.82 -10.56 5.65
C PHE A 32 10.31 -10.18 4.23
N TYR A 33 11.22 -9.22 4.14
CA TYR A 33 11.75 -8.67 2.90
C TYR A 33 13.20 -9.16 2.69
N PRO A 34 13.59 -9.59 1.47
CA PRO A 34 12.77 -9.63 0.25
C PRO A 34 11.96 -10.92 0.08
N GLU A 35 12.27 -11.98 0.85
CA GLU A 35 11.87 -13.36 0.58
C GLU A 35 10.34 -13.56 0.51
N TYR A 36 9.60 -12.99 1.47
CA TYR A 36 8.16 -13.20 1.58
C TYR A 36 7.34 -12.03 1.05
N PHE A 37 7.94 -10.86 0.79
CA PHE A 37 7.25 -9.65 0.34
C PHE A 37 6.38 -9.89 -0.92
N GLY A 38 6.87 -10.71 -1.84
CA GLY A 38 6.16 -11.07 -3.08
C GLY A 38 4.81 -11.77 -2.86
N ILE A 39 4.52 -12.27 -1.65
CA ILE A 39 3.21 -12.85 -1.30
C ILE A 39 2.09 -11.82 -1.41
N ILE A 40 2.38 -10.54 -1.18
CA ILE A 40 1.40 -9.45 -1.27
C ILE A 40 0.91 -9.34 -2.70
N LYS A 41 1.84 -9.13 -3.65
CA LYS A 41 1.52 -9.00 -5.07
C LYS A 41 0.85 -10.27 -5.62
N LYS A 42 1.38 -11.45 -5.32
CA LYS A 42 0.77 -12.73 -5.74
C LYS A 42 -0.66 -12.88 -5.23
N SER A 43 -0.94 -12.46 -4.00
CA SER A 43 -2.29 -12.52 -3.45
C SER A 43 -3.22 -11.53 -4.14
N LEU A 44 -2.76 -10.30 -4.39
CA LEU A 44 -3.53 -9.32 -5.16
C LEU A 44 -3.88 -9.85 -6.56
N ASP A 45 -2.91 -10.43 -7.27
CA ASP A 45 -3.12 -10.98 -8.61
C ASP A 45 -4.14 -12.13 -8.65
N VAL A 46 -4.21 -12.95 -7.60
CA VAL A 46 -5.16 -14.06 -7.49
C VAL A 46 -6.59 -13.57 -7.24
N PHE A 47 -6.77 -12.49 -6.47
CA PHE A 47 -8.09 -11.99 -6.07
C PHE A 47 -8.58 -10.79 -6.90
N LYS A 48 -7.89 -10.44 -7.99
CA LYS A 48 -8.20 -9.27 -8.83
C LYS A 48 -9.53 -9.32 -9.58
N GLU A 49 -10.14 -10.50 -9.79
CA GLU A 49 -11.32 -10.63 -10.66
C GLU A 49 -12.62 -10.06 -10.06
N LYS A 50 -12.70 -9.89 -8.74
CA LYS A 50 -13.88 -9.33 -8.06
C LYS A 50 -13.50 -8.33 -6.94
N PRO A 51 -12.91 -7.18 -7.30
CA PRO A 51 -12.25 -6.32 -6.32
C PRO A 51 -13.23 -5.58 -5.38
N TRP A 52 -14.46 -5.30 -5.84
CA TRP A 52 -15.41 -4.42 -5.15
C TRP A 52 -16.08 -5.01 -3.89
N ASP A 53 -16.03 -6.33 -3.69
CA ASP A 53 -16.65 -7.02 -2.55
C ASP A 53 -15.68 -8.04 -1.89
N ASP A 54 -14.37 -7.92 -2.16
CA ASP A 54 -13.39 -8.87 -1.66
C ASP A 54 -12.78 -8.44 -0.32
N GLU A 55 -13.30 -9.02 0.77
CA GLU A 55 -12.71 -8.98 2.11
C GLU A 55 -11.19 -9.26 2.12
N VAL A 56 -10.71 -10.15 1.26
CA VAL A 56 -9.28 -10.49 1.13
C VAL A 56 -8.49 -9.27 0.69
N LEU A 57 -8.96 -8.58 -0.36
CA LEU A 57 -8.30 -7.39 -0.91
C LEU A 57 -8.25 -6.27 0.13
N LEU A 58 -9.36 -6.06 0.84
CA LEU A 58 -9.44 -5.10 1.93
C LEU A 58 -8.42 -5.40 3.05
N VAL A 59 -8.29 -6.67 3.44
CA VAL A 59 -7.34 -7.09 4.48
C VAL A 59 -5.89 -6.95 3.99
N ILE A 60 -5.59 -7.26 2.72
CA ILE A 60 -4.27 -7.04 2.12
C ILE A 60 -3.92 -5.55 2.12
N MET A 61 -4.84 -4.67 1.67
CA MET A 61 -4.62 -3.23 1.66
C MET A 61 -4.39 -2.67 3.06
N LYS A 62 -5.17 -3.13 4.04
CA LYS A 62 -4.94 -2.76 5.45
C LYS A 62 -3.59 -3.28 5.96
N CYS A 63 -3.10 -4.41 5.47
CA CYS A 63 -1.75 -4.89 5.78
C CYS A 63 -0.65 -3.99 5.25
N ILE A 64 -0.78 -3.51 4.01
CA ILE A 64 0.18 -2.56 3.43
C ILE A 64 0.11 -1.22 4.20
N HIS A 65 -1.10 -0.77 4.53
CA HIS A 65 -1.30 0.43 5.36
C HIS A 65 -0.64 0.30 6.74
N ASP A 66 -0.80 -0.84 7.40
CA ASP A 66 -0.18 -1.14 8.70
C ASP A 66 1.34 -1.37 8.59
N LEU A 67 1.85 -1.78 7.42
CA LEU A 67 3.29 -1.84 7.14
C LEU A 67 3.90 -0.43 7.01
N LEU A 68 3.16 0.49 6.36
CA LEU A 68 3.59 1.87 6.11
C LEU A 68 3.40 2.83 7.30
N ASP A 69 2.65 2.46 8.33
CA ASP A 69 2.43 3.33 9.48
C ASP A 69 3.75 3.62 10.22
N ASN A 70 4.27 4.84 10.21
CA ASN A 70 5.46 5.20 11.00
C ASN A 70 5.15 6.14 12.17
N SER A 71 3.92 6.14 12.67
CA SER A 71 3.49 7.02 13.77
C SER A 71 4.31 6.86 15.06
N SER A 72 4.84 5.67 15.33
CA SER A 72 5.70 5.37 16.49
C SER A 72 7.18 5.68 16.27
N ASN A 73 7.56 6.22 15.11
CA ASN A 73 8.95 6.37 14.70
C ASN A 73 9.73 5.03 14.79
N ARG A 74 9.02 3.93 14.48
CA ARG A 74 9.52 2.55 14.41
C ARG A 74 10.31 2.30 13.12
N LEU A 75 10.16 3.16 12.15
CA LEU A 75 10.93 3.16 10.91
C LEU A 75 11.88 4.35 10.99
N ARG A 76 13.07 4.08 11.53
CA ARG A 76 14.16 5.03 11.57
C ARG A 76 15.11 4.67 10.45
N PHE A 77 14.84 5.22 9.30
CA PHE A 77 15.85 5.21 8.25
C PHE A 77 16.83 6.30 8.64
N ASP A 78 18.06 5.90 8.98
CA ASP A 78 19.15 6.87 8.98
C ASP A 78 19.20 7.53 7.59
N THR A 79 19.79 8.72 7.48
CA THR A 79 19.80 9.52 6.24
C THR A 79 20.45 8.78 5.04
N TRP A 80 21.05 7.61 5.29
CA TRP A 80 21.74 6.75 4.34
C TRP A 80 21.07 5.39 4.14
N SER A 81 19.96 5.11 4.84
CA SER A 81 19.34 3.79 4.89
C SER A 81 18.45 3.58 3.67
N ILE A 82 18.87 2.65 2.83
CA ILE A 82 18.18 2.23 1.61
C ILE A 82 16.78 1.64 1.92
N ASN A 83 16.56 1.13 3.14
CA ASN A 83 15.31 0.44 3.51
C ASN A 83 14.08 1.34 3.38
N GLY A 84 14.20 2.66 3.65
CA GLY A 84 13.06 3.58 3.55
C GLY A 84 12.62 3.78 2.11
N LEU A 85 13.61 3.94 1.23
CA LEU A 85 13.40 4.02 -0.20
C LEU A 85 12.83 2.70 -0.75
N ILE A 86 13.32 1.55 -0.30
CA ILE A 86 12.79 0.23 -0.70
C ILE A 86 11.32 0.10 -0.31
N VAL A 87 10.98 0.32 0.96
CA VAL A 87 9.59 0.20 1.46
C VAL A 87 8.68 1.13 0.68
N TYR A 88 9.12 2.36 0.44
CA TYR A 88 8.39 3.32 -0.36
C TYR A 88 8.16 2.85 -1.80
N LYS A 89 9.22 2.41 -2.49
CA LYS A 89 9.17 1.97 -3.89
C LYS A 89 8.26 0.77 -4.09
N GLU A 90 8.40 -0.22 -3.23
CA GLU A 90 7.58 -1.43 -3.24
C GLU A 90 6.12 -1.08 -2.99
N SER A 91 5.86 -0.21 -2.00
CA SER A 91 4.50 0.22 -1.69
C SER A 91 3.89 1.07 -2.80
N ALA A 92 4.66 1.94 -3.44
CA ALA A 92 4.22 2.71 -4.60
C ALA A 92 3.86 1.80 -5.79
N SER A 93 4.63 0.72 -6.02
CA SER A 93 4.32 -0.29 -7.03
C SER A 93 3.00 -1.01 -6.71
N LEU A 94 2.82 -1.44 -5.45
CA LEU A 94 1.58 -2.09 -5.00
C LEU A 94 0.37 -1.16 -5.12
N MET A 95 0.51 0.11 -4.73
CA MET A 95 -0.57 1.11 -4.83
C MET A 95 -0.96 1.38 -6.29
N ASN A 96 -0.01 1.46 -7.20
CA ASN A 96 -0.31 1.59 -8.63
C ASN A 96 -1.05 0.35 -9.15
N GLY A 97 -0.60 -0.86 -8.82
CA GLY A 97 -1.29 -2.09 -9.20
C GLY A 97 -2.73 -2.14 -8.65
N LEU A 98 -2.93 -1.72 -7.39
CA LEU A 98 -4.27 -1.59 -6.81
C LEU A 98 -5.15 -0.62 -7.61
N MET A 99 -4.66 0.59 -7.92
CA MET A 99 -5.42 1.57 -8.71
C MET A 99 -5.81 1.06 -10.10
N GLU A 100 -4.93 0.27 -10.74
CA GLU A 100 -5.23 -0.40 -12.01
C GLU A 100 -6.31 -1.48 -11.84
N TYR A 101 -6.26 -2.29 -10.77
CA TYR A 101 -7.27 -3.33 -10.51
C TYR A 101 -8.67 -2.79 -10.26
N PHE A 102 -8.79 -1.63 -9.59
CA PHE A 102 -10.08 -0.99 -9.35
C PHE A 102 -10.57 -0.14 -10.53
N ASP A 103 -9.88 -0.19 -11.68
CA ASP A 103 -10.14 0.65 -12.85
C ASP A 103 -10.29 2.16 -12.51
N CYS A 104 -9.73 2.60 -11.38
CA CYS A 104 -9.87 3.98 -10.89
C CYS A 104 -9.19 4.98 -11.84
N LEU A 105 -8.40 4.51 -12.81
CA LEU A 105 -7.70 5.32 -13.80
C LEU A 105 -8.49 5.48 -15.11
N SER A 106 -9.56 4.70 -15.32
CA SER A 106 -10.37 4.74 -16.53
C SER A 106 -11.62 5.61 -16.35
N PRO A 107 -11.80 6.67 -17.14
CA PRO A 107 -13.02 7.47 -17.12
C PRO A 107 -14.23 6.77 -17.77
N LYS A 108 -14.07 5.54 -18.30
CA LYS A 108 -15.06 4.88 -19.18
C LYS A 108 -15.93 3.82 -18.49
N GLN A 109 -15.62 3.43 -17.26
CA GLN A 109 -16.41 2.46 -16.51
C GLN A 109 -16.94 3.11 -15.24
N LYS A 110 -17.96 3.97 -15.39
CA LYS A 110 -18.82 4.25 -14.22
C LYS A 110 -19.47 2.93 -13.83
N PRO A 111 -19.27 2.42 -12.61
CA PRO A 111 -20.13 1.36 -12.13
C PRO A 111 -21.57 1.85 -12.28
N PRO A 112 -22.53 1.02 -12.69
CA PRO A 112 -23.93 1.41 -12.63
C PRO A 112 -24.19 1.87 -11.19
N LEU A 113 -24.68 3.11 -11.01
CA LEU A 113 -24.94 3.74 -9.71
C LEU A 113 -25.82 2.82 -8.86
N HIS A 114 -25.18 1.93 -8.11
CA HIS A 114 -25.75 1.24 -6.97
C HIS A 114 -25.03 1.83 -5.77
N LYS A 115 -25.80 2.42 -4.85
CA LYS A 115 -25.29 3.08 -3.62
C LYS A 115 -24.23 2.27 -2.87
N ASP A 116 -24.29 0.94 -2.94
CA ASP A 116 -23.33 0.05 -2.29
C ASP A 116 -21.97 0.04 -2.99
N ILE A 117 -21.92 0.14 -4.32
CA ILE A 117 -20.67 0.17 -5.09
C ILE A 117 -19.89 1.46 -4.77
N ASP A 118 -20.55 2.60 -4.76
CA ASP A 118 -19.93 3.90 -4.45
C ASP A 118 -19.26 3.87 -3.06
N ARG A 119 -19.93 3.25 -2.07
CA ARG A 119 -19.40 3.14 -0.71
C ARG A 119 -18.13 2.29 -0.66
N GLU A 120 -18.08 1.16 -1.37
CA GLU A 120 -16.89 0.31 -1.40
C GLU A 120 -15.72 1.01 -2.10
N VAL A 121 -15.98 1.72 -3.21
CA VAL A 121 -14.94 2.48 -3.92
C VAL A 121 -14.29 3.53 -3.01
N PHE A 122 -15.10 4.30 -2.29
CA PHE A 122 -14.59 5.29 -1.35
C PHE A 122 -13.81 4.68 -0.18
N LYS A 123 -14.17 3.47 0.29
CA LYS A 123 -13.37 2.76 1.30
C LYS A 123 -11.97 2.42 0.77
N PHE A 124 -11.87 1.96 -0.47
CA PHE A 124 -10.58 1.65 -1.10
C PHE A 124 -9.74 2.90 -1.34
N LEU A 125 -10.34 3.97 -1.87
CA LEU A 125 -9.67 5.26 -2.06
C LEU A 125 -9.17 5.83 -0.74
N ARG A 126 -9.97 5.75 0.32
CA ARG A 126 -9.55 6.19 1.66
C ARG A 126 -8.30 5.44 2.13
N LEU A 127 -8.22 4.13 1.90
CA LEU A 127 -7.03 3.35 2.24
C LEU A 127 -5.83 3.71 1.35
N LEU A 128 -6.03 3.93 0.05
CA LEU A 128 -4.97 4.40 -0.86
C LEU A 128 -4.41 5.76 -0.42
N LEU A 129 -5.28 6.69 -0.03
CA LEU A 129 -4.88 7.98 0.51
C LEU A 129 -4.15 7.85 1.83
N GLY A 130 -4.62 6.99 2.75
CA GLY A 130 -3.90 6.73 4.01
C GLY A 130 -2.51 6.13 3.80
N MET A 131 -2.35 5.25 2.80
CA MET A 131 -1.04 4.73 2.42
C MET A 131 -0.12 5.83 1.85
N LEU A 132 -0.64 6.74 1.02
CA LEU A 132 0.13 7.88 0.54
C LEU A 132 0.52 8.83 1.68
N GLU A 133 -0.43 9.11 2.59
CA GLU A 133 -0.22 9.94 3.78
C GLU A 133 0.93 9.39 4.62
N HIS A 134 0.91 8.08 4.90
CA HIS A 134 1.99 7.41 5.61
C HIS A 134 3.33 7.54 4.90
N CYS A 135 3.38 7.40 3.57
CA CYS A 135 4.61 7.61 2.80
C CYS A 135 5.16 9.04 2.92
N ILE A 136 4.29 10.05 2.98
CA ILE A 136 4.66 11.47 3.13
C ILE A 136 5.13 11.77 4.55
N GLN A 137 4.37 11.35 5.56
CA GLN A 137 4.64 11.67 6.97
C GLN A 137 5.74 10.80 7.58
N GLY A 138 5.94 9.58 7.07
CA GLY A 138 6.81 8.60 7.68
C GLY A 138 8.31 8.74 7.37
N ASN A 139 8.74 9.85 6.75
CA ASN A 139 10.14 10.12 6.41
C ASN A 139 10.82 9.01 5.58
N TYR A 140 10.05 8.34 4.71
CA TYR A 140 10.55 7.27 3.85
C TYR A 140 11.41 7.76 2.68
N ILE A 141 11.18 9.00 2.26
CA ILE A 141 11.72 9.56 1.02
C ILE A 141 12.51 10.81 1.37
N ASN A 142 13.72 10.90 0.83
CA ASN A 142 14.45 12.16 0.75
C ASN A 142 14.26 12.74 -0.65
N PHE A 143 13.49 13.83 -0.77
CA PHE A 143 13.18 14.43 -2.06
C PHE A 143 14.41 14.97 -2.80
N ALA A 144 15.45 15.42 -2.09
CA ALA A 144 16.70 15.85 -2.72
C ALA A 144 17.45 14.66 -3.35
N ILE A 145 17.41 13.49 -2.69
CA ILE A 145 17.96 12.25 -3.26
C ILE A 145 17.14 11.82 -4.48
N CYS A 146 15.81 11.91 -4.42
CA CYS A 146 14.96 11.61 -5.58
C CYS A 146 15.28 12.53 -6.77
N GLU A 147 15.43 13.82 -6.55
CA GLU A 147 15.82 14.77 -7.60
C GLU A 147 17.19 14.43 -8.20
N TYR A 148 18.17 14.12 -7.35
CA TYR A 148 19.52 13.73 -7.78
C TYR A 148 19.51 12.47 -8.68
N TYR A 149 18.69 11.47 -8.34
CA TYR A 149 18.57 10.23 -9.12
C TYR A 149 17.50 10.28 -10.23
N ASN A 150 16.87 11.43 -10.49
CA ASN A 150 15.74 11.57 -11.42
C ASN A 150 14.60 10.57 -11.13
N ASP A 151 14.30 10.37 -9.85
CA ASP A 151 13.24 9.51 -9.38
C ASP A 151 11.90 10.24 -9.28
N PHE A 152 11.01 9.96 -10.24
CA PHE A 152 9.69 10.58 -10.33
C PHE A 152 8.58 9.75 -9.67
N THR A 153 8.91 8.75 -8.86
CA THR A 153 7.92 7.81 -8.31
C THR A 153 6.86 8.51 -7.48
N PHE A 154 7.28 9.49 -6.67
CA PHE A 154 6.35 10.29 -5.87
C PHE A 154 5.41 11.11 -6.72
N THR A 155 5.95 11.83 -7.71
CA THR A 155 5.17 12.65 -8.63
C THR A 155 4.16 11.79 -9.40
N GLN A 156 4.58 10.64 -9.91
CA GLN A 156 3.73 9.74 -10.67
C GLN A 156 2.63 9.10 -9.81
N LEU A 157 2.98 8.60 -8.62
CA LEU A 157 2.03 8.02 -7.68
C LEU A 157 0.96 9.05 -7.26
N SER A 158 1.40 10.26 -6.88
CA SER A 158 0.50 11.35 -6.48
C SER A 158 -0.43 11.75 -7.61
N LYS A 159 0.08 11.85 -8.84
CA LYS A 159 -0.71 12.16 -10.03
C LYS A 159 -1.75 11.08 -10.33
N ASN A 160 -1.38 9.80 -10.18
CA ASN A 160 -2.30 8.68 -10.38
C ASN A 160 -3.43 8.69 -9.33
N ILE A 161 -3.10 8.89 -8.05
CA ILE A 161 -4.11 8.99 -6.99
C ILE A 161 -5.06 10.17 -7.22
N MET A 162 -4.53 11.34 -7.60
CA MET A 162 -5.37 12.50 -7.93
C MET A 162 -6.30 12.23 -9.11
N ARG A 163 -5.83 11.54 -10.15
CA ARG A 163 -6.70 11.09 -11.26
C ARG A 163 -7.77 10.14 -10.76
N CYS A 164 -7.42 9.21 -9.87
CA CYS A 164 -8.39 8.29 -9.27
C CYS A 164 -9.47 8.99 -8.47
N LEU A 165 -9.17 10.11 -7.80
CA LEU A 165 -10.16 10.91 -7.09
C LEU A 165 -11.07 11.72 -8.02
N LEU A 166 -10.51 12.23 -9.12
CA LEU A 166 -11.26 13.06 -10.08
C LEU A 166 -12.15 12.23 -11.03
N ASN A 167 -11.85 10.94 -11.18
CA ASN A 167 -12.56 10.04 -12.09
C ASN A 167 -13.70 9.24 -11.41
N GLN A 168 -13.98 9.44 -10.11
CA GLN A 168 -15.12 8.82 -9.41
C GLN A 168 -16.45 9.49 -9.77
#